data_AF-A0A2U1NVF8-F1
#
_entry.id   AF-A0A2U1NVF8-F1
#
_cell.length_a   1.000
_cell.length_b   1.000
_cell.length_c   1.000
_cell.angle_alpha   90.00
_cell.angle_beta   90.00
_cell.angle_gamma   90.00
#
_symmetry.space_group_name_H-M   'P 1'
#
loop_
_entity.id
_entity.type
_entity.pdbx_description
1 polymer ?
#
loop_
_entity_poly.entity_id
_entity_poly.type
_entity_poly.pdbx_seq_one_letter_code
_entity_poly.pdbx_strand_id
1 'polypeptide(L)'
;MAVDRWWNKWNDYVDINKTVSTNEGSSSEHQDSVSASTPKRPSSIDNSVLINEAASNSTIGIELHDTLQEHTDYILVPEETWNQFCAWYGGGPKLARKVISSGEAQTDLSVEVYPLRLRLHLMPKDDQCAIRISKKVCVSREY
;
A
#
# COMPACT_ATOMS: atom_id res chain seq x y z
N MET A 1 14.27 8.42 -4.59
CA MET A 1 13.62 7.56 -3.58
C MET A 1 12.13 7.83 -3.69
N ALA A 2 11.40 6.95 -4.36
CA ALA A 2 10.03 7.22 -4.76
C ALA A 2 9.09 6.66 -3.70
N VAL A 3 8.89 7.38 -2.59
CA VAL A 3 7.70 7.22 -1.74
C VAL A 3 6.47 7.37 -2.67
N ASP A 4 5.47 6.50 -2.56
CA ASP A 4 4.24 6.46 -3.39
C ASP A 4 3.84 7.85 -3.96
N ARG A 5 3.75 7.92 -5.30
CA ARG A 5 3.53 9.18 -6.04
C ARG A 5 2.25 9.89 -5.63
N TRP A 6 1.22 9.14 -5.19
CA TRP A 6 -0.02 9.71 -4.69
C TRP A 6 0.15 10.20 -3.26
N TRP A 7 0.81 9.41 -2.40
CA TRP A 7 1.07 9.77 -1.00
C TRP A 7 1.84 11.08 -0.85
N ASN A 8 2.92 11.27 -1.63
CA ASN A 8 3.70 12.51 -1.57
C ASN A 8 2.87 13.72 -2.00
N LYS A 9 2.09 13.59 -3.07
CA LYS A 9 1.19 14.67 -3.53
C LYS A 9 0.16 15.01 -2.47
N TRP A 10 -0.34 14.01 -1.75
CA TRP A 10 -1.29 14.22 -0.67
C TRP A 10 -0.65 14.96 0.52
N ASN A 11 0.56 14.56 0.94
CA ASN A 11 1.30 15.27 1.99
C ASN A 11 1.55 16.73 1.60
N ASP A 12 2.07 16.98 0.40
CA ASP A 12 2.32 18.35 -0.09
C ASP A 12 1.05 19.21 -0.08
N TYR A 13 -0.08 18.63 -0.51
CA TYR A 13 -1.37 19.31 -0.54
C TYR A 13 -1.90 19.66 0.87
N VAL A 14 -1.79 18.74 1.83
CA VAL A 14 -2.27 18.96 3.19
C VAL A 14 -1.35 19.90 3.98
N ASP A 15 -0.04 19.78 3.81
CA ASP A 15 0.95 20.63 4.49
C ASP A 15 0.80 22.10 4.07
N ILE A 16 0.57 22.36 2.78
CA ILE A 16 0.37 23.73 2.30
C ILE A 16 -0.95 24.31 2.82
N ASN A 17 -2.05 23.54 2.85
CA ASN A 17 -3.30 24.01 3.46
C ASN A 17 -3.12 24.39 4.94
N LYS A 18 -2.25 23.69 5.67
CA LYS A 18 -1.93 24.03 7.07
C LYS A 18 -1.19 25.36 7.18
N THR A 19 -0.22 25.61 6.29
CA THR A 19 0.55 26.87 6.30
C THR A 19 -0.28 28.08 5.87
N VAL A 20 -1.13 27.93 4.85
CA VAL A 20 -2.00 29.02 4.36
C VAL A 20 -3.05 29.39 5.42
N SER A 21 -3.66 28.41 6.08
CA SER A 21 -4.66 28.66 7.14
C SER A 21 -4.09 29.38 8.37
N THR A 22 -2.76 29.42 8.54
CA THR A 22 -2.10 30.10 9.67
C THR A 22 -1.71 31.55 9.33
N ASN A 23 -1.68 31.91 8.04
CA ASN A 23 -1.16 33.19 7.55
C ASN A 23 -2.24 34.21 7.14
N GLU A 24 -3.53 33.92 7.32
CA GLU A 24 -4.62 34.88 7.02
C GLU A 24 -4.78 35.97 8.11
N GLY A 25 -3.67 36.59 8.47
CA GLY A 25 -3.57 37.67 9.45
C GLY A 25 -2.46 38.67 9.12
N SER A 26 -2.21 39.00 7.85
CA SER A 26 -1.49 40.23 7.49
C SER A 26 -1.74 40.64 6.04
N SER A 27 -2.35 41.81 5.90
CA SER A 27 -2.54 42.52 4.65
C SER A 27 -1.25 43.25 4.26
N SER A 28 -0.75 43.03 3.04
CA SER A 28 -0.14 44.09 2.23
C SER A 28 0.01 43.63 0.79
N GLU A 29 -0.52 44.44 -0.12
CA GLU A 29 -0.35 44.33 -1.56
C GLU A 29 1.12 44.50 -1.94
N HIS A 30 1.63 43.70 -2.87
CA HIS A 30 2.53 44.07 -3.97
C HIS A 30 2.77 42.83 -4.85
N GLN A 31 2.46 42.98 -6.13
CA GLN A 31 2.67 41.97 -7.18
C GLN A 31 4.16 41.74 -7.40
N ASP A 32 4.60 40.48 -7.43
CA ASP A 32 5.58 40.06 -8.41
C ASP A 32 5.45 38.58 -8.76
N SER A 33 5.61 38.30 -10.05
CA SER A 33 5.44 37.01 -10.70
C SER A 33 6.43 35.96 -10.20
N VAL A 34 5.94 35.02 -9.38
CA VAL A 34 6.34 33.61 -9.46
C VAL A 34 5.06 32.82 -9.34
N SER A 35 4.70 32.06 -10.37
CA SER A 35 3.68 31.02 -10.25
C SER A 35 4.20 29.96 -9.27
N ALA A 36 4.12 30.27 -7.97
CA ALA A 36 4.26 29.29 -6.91
C ALA A 36 3.10 28.34 -7.10
N SER A 37 3.36 27.24 -7.81
CA SER A 37 2.35 26.23 -8.13
C SER A 37 1.84 25.69 -6.81
N THR A 38 0.69 26.18 -6.36
CA THR A 38 0.00 25.59 -5.23
C THR A 38 -0.17 24.10 -5.54
N PRO A 39 0.19 23.21 -4.61
CA PRO A 39 0.09 21.77 -4.83
C PRO A 39 -1.37 21.48 -5.14
N LYS A 40 -1.58 20.86 -6.30
CA LYS A 40 -2.93 20.53 -6.75
C LYS A 40 -3.45 19.39 -5.90
N ARG A 41 -4.74 19.45 -5.56
CA ARG A 41 -5.46 18.35 -4.93
C ARG A 41 -5.12 17.04 -5.66
N PRO A 42 -4.70 15.98 -4.96
CA PRO A 42 -4.43 14.69 -5.58
C PRO A 42 -5.62 14.18 -6.37
N SER A 43 -5.34 13.47 -7.46
CA SER A 43 -6.34 12.71 -8.22
C SER A 43 -6.83 11.49 -7.41
N SER A 44 -7.69 10.67 -8.02
CA SER A 44 -8.04 9.36 -7.47
C SER A 44 -6.80 8.50 -7.23
N ILE A 45 -6.88 7.64 -6.21
CA ILE A 45 -5.82 6.69 -5.86
C ILE A 45 -5.73 5.64 -6.98
N ASP A 46 -4.52 5.33 -7.44
CA ASP A 46 -4.28 4.30 -8.45
C ASP A 46 -3.19 3.33 -7.97
N ASN A 47 -3.64 2.14 -7.57
CA ASN A 47 -2.76 1.07 -7.09
C ASN A 47 -2.44 0.04 -8.17
N SER A 48 -2.88 0.25 -9.41
CA SER A 48 -2.71 -0.73 -10.51
C SER A 48 -1.24 -0.97 -10.82
N VAL A 49 -0.40 0.04 -10.61
CA VAL A 49 1.06 -0.04 -10.79
C VAL A 49 1.77 -1.00 -9.84
N LEU A 50 1.12 -1.38 -8.73
CA LEU A 50 1.66 -2.33 -7.76
C LEU A 50 1.31 -3.78 -8.12
N ILE A 51 0.38 -3.99 -9.05
CA ILE A 51 -0.17 -5.29 -9.39
C ILE A 51 0.65 -5.96 -10.49
N ASN A 52 1.02 -7.21 -10.26
CA ASN A 52 1.61 -8.05 -11.27
C ASN A 52 0.51 -8.72 -12.12
N GLU A 53 0.07 -8.03 -13.18
CA GLU A 53 -0.96 -8.52 -14.11
C GLU A 53 -0.63 -9.89 -14.72
N ALA A 54 0.65 -10.17 -14.99
CA ALA A 54 1.08 -11.43 -15.60
C ALA A 54 0.88 -12.65 -14.67
N ALA A 55 0.77 -12.42 -13.36
CA ALA A 55 0.64 -13.47 -12.37
C ALA A 55 -0.75 -13.54 -11.71
N SER A 56 -1.65 -12.62 -12.07
CA SER A 56 -3.06 -12.60 -11.68
C SER A 56 -3.88 -13.62 -12.46
N ASN A 57 -3.46 -14.89 -12.48
CA ASN A 57 -4.25 -15.98 -13.06
C ASN A 57 -5.31 -16.48 -12.07
N SER A 58 -6.37 -15.68 -11.93
CA SER A 58 -7.78 -15.91 -11.51
C SER A 58 -8.17 -16.85 -10.36
N THR A 59 -7.28 -17.63 -9.73
CA THR A 59 -7.66 -18.52 -8.60
C THR A 59 -7.08 -18.06 -7.26
N ILE A 60 -6.08 -17.17 -7.29
CA ILE A 60 -5.20 -16.88 -6.14
C ILE A 60 -5.34 -15.44 -5.61
N GLY A 61 -6.15 -14.60 -6.25
CA GLY A 61 -6.33 -13.19 -5.88
C GLY A 61 -5.30 -12.26 -6.53
N ILE A 62 -5.24 -11.01 -6.07
CA ILE A 62 -4.36 -9.97 -6.63
C ILE A 62 -2.90 -10.21 -6.23
N GLU A 63 -2.00 -10.39 -7.20
CA GLU A 63 -0.56 -10.51 -6.97
C GLU A 63 0.13 -9.15 -7.07
N LEU A 64 1.07 -8.87 -6.16
CA LEU A 64 1.92 -7.68 -6.22
C LEU A 64 3.24 -8.01 -6.89
N HIS A 65 3.93 -7.01 -7.41
CA HIS A 65 5.32 -7.18 -7.83
C HIS A 65 6.21 -7.55 -6.64
N ASP A 66 7.02 -8.60 -6.78
CA ASP A 66 7.89 -9.10 -5.69
C ASP A 66 9.03 -8.13 -5.33
N THR A 67 9.27 -7.11 -6.15
CA THR A 67 10.33 -6.12 -5.97
C THR A 67 9.89 -4.87 -5.22
N LEU A 68 8.61 -4.75 -4.83
CA LEU A 68 8.13 -3.54 -4.17
C LEU A 68 8.61 -3.46 -2.73
N GLN A 69 9.12 -2.29 -2.36
CA GLN A 69 9.64 -1.99 -1.03
C GLN A 69 8.70 -1.03 -0.28
N GLU A 70 8.35 -1.40 0.96
CA GLU A 70 7.59 -0.52 1.84
C GLU A 70 8.34 0.80 2.11
N HIS A 71 7.61 1.91 2.23
CA HIS A 71 8.11 3.29 2.35
C HIS A 71 8.85 3.80 1.11
N THR A 72 9.05 2.96 0.10
CA THR A 72 9.42 3.40 -1.24
C THR A 72 8.17 3.24 -2.09
N ASP A 73 7.94 2.08 -2.66
CA ASP A 73 6.91 1.90 -3.68
C ASP A 73 5.48 1.95 -3.13
N TYR A 74 5.27 1.61 -1.86
CA TYR A 74 3.97 1.67 -1.19
C TYR A 74 4.09 2.01 0.30
N ILE A 75 2.99 2.42 0.89
CA ILE A 75 2.84 2.56 2.34
C ILE A 75 1.70 1.67 2.85
N LEU A 76 1.79 1.25 4.11
CA LEU A 76 0.70 0.55 4.79
C LEU A 76 -0.10 1.55 5.61
N VAL A 77 -1.42 1.49 5.47
CA VAL A 77 -2.35 2.31 6.25
C VAL A 77 -3.40 1.43 6.92
N PRO A 78 -3.92 1.82 8.09
CA PRO A 78 -5.08 1.18 8.69
C PRO A 78 -6.29 1.17 7.74
N GLU A 79 -7.16 0.18 7.88
CA GLU A 79 -8.35 0.05 7.03
C GLU A 79 -9.26 1.29 7.11
N GLU A 80 -9.41 1.87 8.29
CA GLU A 80 -10.18 3.09 8.49
C GLU A 80 -9.62 4.27 7.68
N THR A 81 -8.29 4.45 7.73
CA THR A 81 -7.60 5.48 6.95
C THR A 81 -7.78 5.25 5.45
N TRP A 82 -7.69 4.01 4.97
CA TRP A 82 -7.96 3.67 3.58
C TRP A 82 -9.39 4.03 3.17
N ASN A 83 -10.39 3.66 3.98
CA ASN A 83 -11.79 3.96 3.71
C ASN A 83 -12.02 5.48 3.62
N GLN A 84 -11.36 6.24 4.49
CA GLN A 84 -11.44 7.70 4.47
C GLN A 84 -10.81 8.31 3.21
N PHE A 85 -9.65 7.81 2.77
CA PHE A 85 -9.03 8.24 1.52
C PHE A 85 -9.89 7.90 0.31
N CYS A 86 -10.47 6.71 0.25
CA CYS A 86 -11.43 6.35 -0.79
C CYS A 86 -12.68 7.24 -0.78
N ALA A 87 -13.20 7.61 0.40
CA ALA A 87 -14.34 8.52 0.48
C ALA A 87 -14.02 9.93 -0.05
N TRP A 88 -12.78 10.42 0.15
CA TRP A 88 -12.37 11.76 -0.28
C TRP A 88 -11.89 11.86 -1.72
N TYR A 89 -11.23 10.82 -2.23
CA TYR A 89 -10.52 10.84 -3.50
C TYR A 89 -10.97 9.74 -4.47
N GLY A 90 -11.67 8.71 -3.99
CA GLY A 90 -12.01 7.53 -4.79
C GLY A 90 -10.78 6.74 -5.22
N GLY A 91 -10.97 5.90 -6.25
CA GLY A 91 -9.89 5.12 -6.87
C GLY A 91 -9.78 3.68 -6.34
N GLY A 92 -8.61 3.08 -6.51
CA GLY A 92 -8.33 1.69 -6.17
C GLY A 92 -7.31 1.04 -7.09
N PRO A 93 -7.25 -0.30 -7.13
CA PRO A 93 -7.99 -1.24 -6.29
C PRO A 93 -7.49 -1.27 -4.82
N LYS A 94 -8.33 -1.73 -3.90
CA LYS A 94 -7.94 -1.96 -2.49
C LYS A 94 -7.03 -3.19 -2.40
N LEU A 95 -5.80 -3.00 -1.94
CA LEU A 95 -4.81 -4.06 -1.75
C LEU A 95 -4.73 -4.49 -0.28
N ALA A 96 -5.79 -5.08 0.25
CA ALA A 96 -5.88 -5.44 1.67
C ALA A 96 -4.84 -6.51 2.06
N ARG A 97 -4.24 -6.36 3.25
CA ARG A 97 -3.28 -7.29 3.85
C ARG A 97 -3.64 -7.56 5.31
N LYS A 98 -3.24 -8.74 5.80
CA LYS A 98 -3.54 -9.18 7.16
C LYS A 98 -2.34 -8.93 8.07
N VAL A 99 -2.61 -8.50 9.29
CA VAL A 99 -1.59 -8.50 10.35
C VAL A 99 -1.43 -9.93 10.85
N ILE A 100 -0.18 -10.37 10.99
CA ILE A 100 0.21 -11.67 11.53
C ILE A 100 1.10 -11.47 12.75
N SER A 101 1.08 -12.46 13.64
CA SER A 101 2.10 -12.57 14.69
C SER A 101 3.39 -13.13 14.09
N SER A 102 4.51 -12.56 14.49
CA SER A 102 5.87 -12.83 14.03
C SER A 102 6.83 -12.92 15.22
N GLY A 103 8.02 -13.47 14.97
CA GLY A 103 9.01 -13.77 16.01
C GLY A 103 8.80 -15.14 16.66
N GLU A 104 9.85 -15.69 17.28
CA GLU A 104 9.83 -17.01 17.95
C GLU A 104 8.76 -17.07 19.07
N ALA A 105 8.54 -15.94 19.75
CA ALA A 105 7.55 -15.80 20.81
C ALA A 105 6.15 -15.38 20.30
N GLN A 106 5.98 -15.12 19.00
CA GLN A 106 4.74 -14.61 18.40
C GLN A 106 4.20 -13.30 19.02
N THR A 107 5.07 -12.52 19.67
CA THR A 107 4.70 -11.26 20.33
C THR A 107 4.68 -10.08 19.37
N ASP A 108 5.39 -10.18 18.24
CA ASP A 108 5.59 -9.05 17.34
C ASP A 108 4.53 -9.09 16.24
N LEU A 109 3.77 -8.01 16.07
CA LEU A 109 2.77 -7.91 15.02
C LEU A 109 3.38 -7.29 13.75
N SER A 110 3.21 -7.94 12.61
CA SER A 110 3.67 -7.44 11.31
C SER A 110 2.60 -7.66 10.23
N VAL A 111 2.54 -6.79 9.22
CA VAL A 111 1.60 -6.96 8.11
C VAL A 111 2.19 -7.95 7.10
N GLU A 112 1.46 -9.02 6.82
CA GLU A 112 1.82 -9.99 5.81
C GLU A 112 1.49 -9.46 4.42
N VAL A 113 2.43 -8.73 3.82
CA VAL A 113 2.29 -8.21 2.44
C VAL A 113 2.44 -9.31 1.39
N TYR A 114 3.37 -10.25 1.64
CA TYR A 114 3.67 -11.37 0.74
C TYR A 114 3.51 -12.72 1.49
N PRO A 115 2.34 -13.38 1.36
CA PRO A 115 2.17 -14.77 1.79
C PRO A 115 3.10 -15.72 1.04
N LEU A 116 3.46 -16.85 1.66
CA LEU A 116 4.30 -17.87 1.05
C LEU A 116 3.59 -18.50 -0.16
N ARG A 117 4.32 -18.64 -1.27
CA ARG A 117 3.87 -19.30 -2.49
C ARG A 117 4.54 -20.66 -2.60
N LEU A 118 3.75 -21.73 -2.54
CA LEU A 118 4.24 -23.10 -2.70
C LEU A 118 3.77 -23.66 -4.03
N ARG A 119 4.67 -24.38 -4.70
CA ARG A 119 4.34 -25.21 -5.85
C ARG A 119 4.39 -26.66 -5.40
N LEU A 120 3.23 -27.30 -5.38
CA LEU A 120 3.05 -28.71 -5.07
C LEU A 120 3.18 -29.51 -6.36
N HIS A 121 3.97 -30.57 -6.31
CA HIS A 121 4.15 -31.52 -7.42
C HIS A 121 3.57 -32.88 -7.00
N LEU A 122 2.56 -33.37 -7.72
CA LEU A 122 1.97 -34.68 -7.46
C LEU A 122 2.67 -35.73 -8.34
N MET A 123 3.42 -36.61 -7.69
CA MET A 123 4.01 -37.78 -8.35
C MET A 123 3.04 -38.97 -8.32
N PRO A 124 2.97 -39.79 -9.39
CA PRO A 124 3.81 -39.77 -10.59
C PRO A 124 3.25 -38.93 -11.76
N LYS A 125 2.10 -38.25 -11.59
CA LYS A 125 1.35 -37.63 -12.69
C LYS A 125 1.92 -36.29 -13.20
N ASP A 126 2.96 -35.77 -12.54
CA ASP A 126 3.55 -34.44 -12.80
C ASP A 126 2.52 -33.29 -12.77
N ASP A 127 1.42 -33.50 -12.06
CA ASP A 127 0.43 -32.45 -11.84
C ASP A 127 1.03 -31.42 -10.88
N GLN A 128 0.96 -30.15 -11.25
CA GLN A 128 1.47 -29.04 -10.45
C GLN A 128 0.32 -28.16 -9.97
N CYS A 129 0.33 -27.83 -8.68
CA CYS A 129 -0.62 -26.88 -8.10
C CYS A 129 0.12 -25.81 -7.32
N ALA A 130 -0.27 -24.55 -7.47
CA ALA A 130 0.26 -23.44 -6.69
C ALA A 130 -0.72 -23.08 -5.57
N ILE A 131 -0.23 -23.01 -4.33
CA ILE A 131 -1.02 -22.61 -3.16
C ILE A 131 -0.35 -21.44 -2.43
N ARG A 132 -1.16 -20.69 -1.67
CA ARG A 132 -0.67 -19.66 -0.74
C ARG A 132 -0.92 -20.08 0.68
N ILE A 133 0.08 -19.94 1.53
CA ILE A 133 -0.05 -20.14 2.97
C ILE A 133 0.46 -18.90 3.71
N SER A 134 -0.18 -18.58 4.83
CA SER A 134 0.31 -17.53 5.70
C SER A 134 1.61 -17.97 6.37
N LYS A 135 2.54 -17.04 6.58
CA LYS A 135 3.77 -17.23 7.36
C LYS A 135 3.48 -17.60 8.83
N LYS A 136 2.27 -17.30 9.32
CA LYS A 136 1.80 -17.79 10.61
C LYS A 136 1.47 -19.29 10.52
N VAL A 137 2.50 -20.11 10.37
CA VAL A 137 2.35 -21.56 10.55
C VAL A 137 2.55 -21.84 12.03
N CYS A 138 1.47 -22.10 12.75
CA CYS A 138 1.56 -22.85 13.99
C CYS A 138 2.13 -24.22 13.59
N VAL A 139 3.41 -24.47 13.85
CA VAL A 139 3.86 -25.86 13.98
C VAL A 139 3.13 -26.37 15.21
N SER A 140 2.01 -27.04 15.01
CA SER A 140 1.38 -27.85 16.04
C SER A 140 2.46 -28.80 16.53
N ARG A 141 3.04 -28.48 17.68
CA ARG A 141 3.99 -29.34 18.36
C ARG A 141 3.15 -30.47 18.93
N GLU A 142 2.90 -31.48 18.09
CA GLU A 142 2.37 -32.75 18.58
C GLU A 142 3.45 -33.33 19.49
N TYR A 143 3.13 -33.38 20.79
CA TYR A 143 3.86 -34.10 21.83
C TYR A 143 3.14 -35.40 22.13
#